data_AF-A0A834E1W3-F1
#
_entry.id   AF-A0A834E1W3-F1
#
_cell.length_a   1.000
_cell.length_b   1.000
_cell.length_c   1.000
_cell.angle_alpha   90.00
_cell.angle_beta   90.00
_cell.angle_gamma   90.00
#
_symmetry.space_group_name_H-M   'P 1'
#
loop_
_entity.id
_entity.type
_entity.pdbx_description
1 polymer ?
#
loop_
_entity_poly.entity_id
_entity_poly.type
_entity_poly.pdbx_seq_one_letter_code
_entity_poly.pdbx_strand_id
1 'polypeptide(L)'
;MKTIKEKKKECQRLRKSSKTRGVTQRKPSSGPVCLLCLQEPGDPEKLGEFLQKDNLSMHYFCLILSSKLPQRGQSNRGFHGFLPEDIKKEAARASRKICFVCKKKGAAINCQKDHCVRNFHLPCGQERGCLSQFFGEYKSFCEKHRPTQDIQWGNVGEEGCVLCCEDLSHASVENIQSPCCSQTIYHRKCIQKYAHTSAKHFFKCPHCNNREEFPQEMLRMGIHIPDRDAAWELEPGAFSDLYQRYQHCDAPICLYEQGRDIFEDEGRWSLILCATCGSQGTHRDCSSLRSNSKKWECEECAPSPEVTD
;
A
#
# COMPACT_ATOMS: atom_id res chain seq x y z
N MET A 1 11.84 74.33 -12.08
CA MET A 1 11.66 73.07 -12.84
C MET A 1 13.05 72.57 -13.24
N LYS A 2 13.62 71.62 -12.48
CA LYS A 2 15.01 71.13 -12.61
C LYS A 2 14.95 69.67 -13.07
N THR A 3 15.30 69.38 -14.32
CA THR A 3 16.61 68.88 -14.80
C THR A 3 17.02 67.50 -14.26
N ILE A 4 16.99 66.51 -15.16
CA ILE A 4 17.60 65.18 -14.97
C ILE A 4 19.10 65.34 -15.27
N LYS A 5 19.93 65.00 -14.27
CA LYS A 5 21.39 64.98 -14.33
C LYS A 5 21.88 63.53 -14.38
N GLU A 6 22.68 63.21 -15.37
CA GLU A 6 23.72 62.19 -15.24
C GLU A 6 24.87 62.76 -14.40
N LYS A 7 25.35 61.99 -13.41
CA LYS A 7 26.65 62.25 -12.76
C LYS A 7 27.34 60.95 -12.34
N LYS A 8 28.53 60.74 -12.92
CA LYS A 8 29.66 60.01 -12.34
C LYS A 8 30.03 60.59 -10.96
N LYS A 9 30.42 59.71 -10.03
CA LYS A 9 31.36 59.84 -8.88
C LYS A 9 30.99 58.75 -7.85
N GLU A 10 31.84 58.17 -7.02
CA GLU A 10 33.29 58.10 -6.81
C GLU A 10 33.44 57.06 -5.68
N CYS A 11 34.53 56.29 -5.70
CA CYS A 11 34.88 55.32 -4.68
C CYS A 11 35.47 56.04 -3.44
N GLN A 12 35.07 55.67 -2.21
CA GLN A 12 35.97 55.18 -1.15
C GLN A 12 35.37 55.19 0.29
N ARG A 13 35.52 54.01 0.92
CA ARG A 13 35.98 53.71 2.30
C ARG A 13 35.08 53.83 3.57
N LEU A 14 34.86 52.62 4.11
CA LEU A 14 35.08 52.14 5.50
C LEU A 14 34.06 52.44 6.62
N ARG A 15 33.50 51.36 7.21
CA ARG A 15 33.85 50.90 8.59
C ARG A 15 33.19 49.54 8.93
N LYS A 16 33.95 48.71 9.65
CA LYS A 16 33.65 47.34 10.10
C LYS A 16 32.57 47.32 11.20
N SER A 17 31.73 46.28 11.23
CA SER A 17 31.26 45.68 12.49
C SER A 17 30.99 44.20 12.33
N SER A 18 31.51 43.45 13.30
CA SER A 18 31.50 42.00 13.47
C SER A 18 30.11 41.43 13.73
N LYS A 19 29.70 40.39 12.98
CA LYS A 19 28.66 39.45 13.43
C LYS A 19 29.10 38.01 13.19
N THR A 20 29.10 37.30 14.30
CA THR A 20 29.48 35.92 14.61
C THR A 20 28.86 34.87 13.68
N ARG A 21 29.69 33.91 13.27
CA ARG A 21 29.28 32.63 12.65
C ARG A 21 28.38 31.86 13.61
N GLY A 22 27.08 31.85 13.34
CA GLY A 22 26.15 30.92 13.95
C GLY A 22 26.42 29.51 13.42
N VAL A 23 27.14 28.71 14.18
CA VAL A 23 27.12 27.26 14.05
C VAL A 23 25.70 26.84 14.40
N THR A 24 24.87 26.56 13.40
CA THR A 24 23.62 25.83 13.60
C THR A 24 23.99 24.43 14.06
N GLN A 25 24.09 24.26 15.37
CA GLN A 25 24.08 22.95 15.99
C GLN A 25 22.77 22.28 15.59
N ARG A 26 22.85 21.27 14.72
CA ARG A 26 21.76 20.34 14.47
C ARG A 26 21.47 19.65 15.81
N LYS A 27 20.27 19.86 16.35
CA LYS A 27 19.73 19.06 17.45
C LYS A 27 19.90 17.56 17.09
N PRO A 28 20.38 16.69 18.00
CA PRO A 28 20.30 15.26 17.77
C PRO A 28 18.81 14.91 17.68
N SER A 29 18.37 14.24 16.61
CA SER A 29 17.02 13.68 16.58
C SER A 29 16.95 12.61 17.66
N SER A 30 16.23 12.88 18.74
CA SER A 30 16.13 12.00 19.92
C SER A 30 15.01 10.97 19.75
N GLY A 31 14.83 10.46 18.54
CA GLY A 31 13.83 9.44 18.22
C GLY A 31 14.40 8.03 18.37
N PRO A 32 13.56 7.02 18.62
CA PRO A 32 13.99 5.62 18.58
C PRO A 32 14.45 5.25 17.17
N VAL A 33 15.60 4.58 17.07
CA VAL A 33 16.14 4.08 15.80
C VAL A 33 16.19 2.55 15.80
N CYS A 34 16.07 1.96 14.63
CA CYS A 34 16.19 0.51 14.45
C CYS A 34 17.60 0.02 14.82
N LEU A 35 17.69 -0.98 15.70
CA LEU A 35 18.96 -1.54 16.16
C LEU A 35 19.82 -2.13 15.02
N LEU A 36 19.20 -2.61 13.93
CA LEU A 36 19.89 -3.30 12.84
C LEU A 36 20.33 -2.37 11.70
N CYS A 37 19.55 -1.34 11.36
CA CYS A 37 19.90 -0.41 10.27
C CYS A 37 20.24 1.01 10.73
N LEU A 38 20.06 1.32 12.01
CA LEU A 38 20.33 2.61 12.63
C LEU A 38 19.59 3.77 11.96
N GLN A 39 18.40 3.50 11.39
CA GLN A 39 17.51 4.49 10.82
C GLN A 39 16.26 4.64 11.70
N GLU A 40 15.66 5.83 11.62
CA GLU A 40 14.32 6.13 12.14
C GLU A 40 13.24 5.25 11.47
N PRO A 41 12.00 5.20 11.99
CA PRO A 41 10.94 4.29 11.52
C PRO A 41 10.68 4.30 10.00
N GLY A 42 10.83 5.47 9.38
CA GLY A 42 10.64 5.62 7.93
C GLY A 42 9.25 5.18 7.45
N ASP A 43 9.21 4.66 6.23
CA ASP A 43 8.01 4.19 5.54
C ASP A 43 7.73 2.72 5.86
N PRO A 44 6.60 2.38 6.53
CA PRO A 44 6.25 1.00 6.87
C PRO A 44 6.07 0.08 5.65
N GLU A 45 5.74 0.61 4.47
CA GLU A 45 5.66 -0.21 3.25
C GLU A 45 7.03 -0.73 2.82
N LYS A 46 8.10 0.03 3.10
CA LYS A 46 9.47 -0.30 2.69
C LYS A 46 10.23 -1.06 3.74
N LEU A 47 10.00 -0.75 5.02
CA LEU A 47 10.77 -1.29 6.15
C LEU A 47 9.94 -2.23 7.03
N GLY A 48 8.65 -2.36 6.77
CA GLY A 48 7.72 -3.06 7.64
C GLY A 48 7.38 -2.22 8.87
N GLU A 49 6.48 -2.74 9.69
CA GLU A 49 6.09 -2.11 10.94
C GLU A 49 7.31 -1.79 11.82
N PHE A 50 7.30 -0.59 12.43
CA PHE A 50 8.31 -0.22 13.41
C PHE A 50 7.91 -0.70 14.79
N LEU A 51 8.57 -1.77 15.23
CA LEU A 51 8.25 -2.43 16.48
C LEU A 51 9.09 -1.86 17.62
N GLN A 52 8.44 -1.56 18.73
CA GLN A 52 9.09 -1.08 19.95
C GLN A 52 8.64 -1.90 21.14
N LYS A 53 9.60 -2.44 21.89
CA LYS A 53 9.34 -3.16 23.13
C LYS A 53 10.55 -3.05 24.04
N ASP A 54 10.30 -2.70 25.29
CA ASP A 54 11.34 -2.39 26.27
C ASP A 54 12.32 -1.32 25.71
N ASN A 55 13.62 -1.61 25.72
CA ASN A 55 14.68 -0.74 25.20
C ASN A 55 15.13 -1.11 23.77
N LEU A 56 14.33 -1.89 23.04
CA LEU A 56 14.63 -2.33 21.69
C LEU A 56 13.64 -1.72 20.70
N SER A 57 14.15 -1.27 19.56
CA SER A 57 13.36 -0.75 18.46
C SER A 57 13.88 -1.28 17.15
N MET A 58 12.98 -1.68 16.26
CA MET A 58 13.36 -2.33 15.01
C MET A 58 12.27 -2.35 13.95
N HIS A 59 12.72 -2.29 12.71
CA HIS A 59 11.89 -2.55 11.54
C HIS A 59 11.59 -4.04 11.41
N TYR A 60 10.32 -4.41 11.19
CA TYR A 60 9.91 -5.80 10.98
C TYR A 60 10.65 -6.46 9.81
N PHE A 61 10.86 -5.75 8.69
CA PHE A 61 11.60 -6.33 7.58
C PHE A 61 13.10 -6.49 7.87
N CYS A 62 13.68 -5.64 8.72
CA CYS A 62 15.06 -5.86 9.18
C CYS A 62 15.17 -7.13 10.03
N LEU A 63 14.14 -7.52 10.77
CA LEU A 63 14.10 -8.76 11.55
C LEU A 63 14.09 -9.98 10.64
N ILE A 64 13.05 -10.13 9.81
CA ILE A 64 12.82 -11.34 9.02
C ILE A 64 13.88 -11.57 7.95
N LEU A 65 14.49 -10.50 7.42
CA LEU A 65 15.53 -10.59 6.39
C LEU A 65 16.94 -10.74 6.98
N SER A 66 17.09 -10.70 8.31
CA SER A 66 18.40 -10.80 8.95
C SER A 66 18.96 -12.22 8.81
N SER A 67 20.17 -12.33 8.27
CA SER A 67 20.65 -13.60 7.71
C SER A 67 21.03 -14.68 8.73
N LYS A 68 21.15 -14.33 10.02
CA LYS A 68 21.45 -15.27 11.10
C LYS A 68 20.56 -15.06 12.34
N LEU A 69 19.34 -14.57 12.14
CA LEU A 69 18.38 -14.38 13.22
C LEU A 69 17.30 -15.48 13.21
N PRO A 70 17.29 -16.40 14.18
CA PRO A 70 16.29 -17.46 14.23
C PRO A 70 14.97 -16.95 14.86
N GLN A 71 13.84 -17.36 14.30
CA GLN A 71 12.50 -17.12 14.85
C GLN A 71 12.06 -18.36 15.65
N ARG A 72 12.41 -18.43 16.94
CA ARG A 72 12.15 -19.61 17.80
C ARG A 72 11.04 -19.40 18.83
N GLY A 73 10.60 -18.17 19.04
CA GLY A 73 9.51 -17.85 19.95
C GLY A 73 8.15 -18.14 19.34
N GLN A 74 7.14 -18.29 20.21
CA GLN A 74 5.74 -18.21 19.80
C GLN A 74 5.42 -16.83 19.21
N SER A 75 4.43 -16.73 18.33
CA SER A 75 4.06 -15.48 17.64
C SER A 75 3.75 -14.32 18.59
N ASN A 76 3.22 -14.59 19.79
CA ASN A 76 2.92 -13.59 20.82
C ASN A 76 4.11 -13.20 21.72
N ARG A 77 5.27 -13.85 21.57
CA ARG A 77 6.46 -13.58 22.39
C ARG A 77 7.50 -12.76 21.63
N GLY A 78 8.19 -11.88 22.35
CA GLY A 78 9.21 -11.00 21.77
C GLY A 78 8.62 -10.07 20.70
N PHE A 79 9.27 -10.03 19.55
CA PHE A 79 8.85 -9.33 18.34
C PHE A 79 8.36 -10.36 17.31
N HIS A 80 7.07 -10.71 17.29
CA HIS A 80 6.52 -11.77 16.42
C HIS A 80 7.29 -13.11 16.48
N GLY A 81 7.73 -13.56 17.66
CA GLY A 81 8.52 -14.78 17.83
C GLY A 81 10.04 -14.59 17.74
N PHE A 82 10.54 -13.39 17.44
CA PHE A 82 11.96 -13.05 17.59
C PHE A 82 12.29 -12.67 19.04
N LEU A 83 13.19 -13.45 19.67
CA LEU A 83 13.56 -13.25 21.07
C LEU A 83 14.57 -12.11 21.21
N PRO A 84 14.43 -11.21 22.22
CA PRO A 84 15.36 -10.10 22.45
C PRO A 84 16.84 -10.50 22.55
N GLU A 85 17.14 -11.67 23.12
CA GLU A 85 18.51 -12.18 23.23
C GLU A 85 19.12 -12.52 21.88
N ASP A 86 18.34 -13.15 21.00
CA ASP A 86 18.79 -13.53 19.66
C ASP A 86 18.97 -12.28 18.78
N ILE A 87 18.09 -11.29 18.94
CA ILE A 87 18.21 -9.97 18.31
C ILE A 87 19.53 -9.29 18.71
N LYS A 88 19.86 -9.26 20.00
CA LYS A 88 21.11 -8.67 20.50
C LYS A 88 22.33 -9.41 19.97
N LYS A 89 22.29 -10.75 19.93
CA LYS A 89 23.36 -11.58 19.34
C LYS A 89 23.54 -11.27 17.86
N GLU A 90 22.45 -11.13 17.12
CA GLU A 90 22.48 -10.82 15.71
C GLU A 90 23.01 -9.40 15.44
N ALA A 91 22.59 -8.41 16.22
CA ALA A 91 23.13 -7.05 16.15
C ALA A 91 24.64 -7.03 16.43
N ALA A 92 25.10 -7.80 17.42
CA ALA A 92 26.53 -7.96 17.71
C ALA A 92 27.30 -8.66 16.56
N ARG A 93 26.67 -9.61 15.84
CA ARG A 93 27.26 -10.19 14.62
C ARG A 93 27.33 -9.17 13.51
N ALA A 94 26.23 -8.46 13.24
CA ALA A 94 26.09 -7.48 12.18
C ALA A 94 27.02 -6.28 12.35
N SER A 95 27.34 -5.88 13.59
CA SER A 95 28.29 -4.81 13.91
C SER A 95 29.71 -5.06 13.37
N ARG A 96 30.05 -6.32 13.04
CA ARG A 96 31.33 -6.70 12.43
C ARG A 96 31.29 -6.73 10.90
N LYS A 97 30.11 -6.59 10.30
CA LYS A 97 29.90 -6.66 8.85
C LYS A 97 29.77 -5.27 8.25
N ILE A 98 30.45 -5.05 7.13
CA ILE A 98 30.49 -3.77 6.43
C ILE A 98 29.46 -3.78 5.31
N CYS A 99 28.61 -2.76 5.27
CA CYS A 99 27.67 -2.53 4.18
C CYS A 99 28.43 -2.19 2.89
N PHE A 100 28.23 -2.94 1.81
CA PHE A 100 28.93 -2.69 0.56
C PHE A 100 28.50 -1.37 -0.12
N VAL A 101 27.34 -0.82 0.26
CA VAL A 101 26.79 0.44 -0.26
C VAL A 101 27.34 1.64 0.50
N CYS A 102 26.98 1.78 1.79
CA CYS A 102 27.37 2.95 2.60
C CYS A 102 28.73 2.83 3.30
N LYS A 103 29.40 1.66 3.20
CA LYS A 103 30.71 1.36 3.82
C LYS A 103 30.75 1.41 5.35
N LYS A 104 29.60 1.57 6.02
CA LYS A 104 29.49 1.53 7.49
C LYS A 104 29.30 0.09 8.00
N LYS A 105 29.69 -0.13 9.26
CA LYS A 105 29.42 -1.37 10.00
C LYS A 105 27.93 -1.49 10.37
N GLY A 106 27.46 -2.71 10.66
CA GLY A 106 26.07 -2.97 11.07
C GLY A 106 25.22 -3.73 10.04
N ALA A 107 25.82 -4.17 8.93
CA ALA A 107 25.09 -4.79 7.84
C ALA A 107 24.61 -6.22 8.18
N ALA A 108 23.35 -6.34 8.59
CA ALA A 108 22.77 -7.60 9.05
C ALA A 108 22.40 -8.56 7.90
N ILE A 109 22.15 -8.05 6.69
CA ILE A 109 21.71 -8.85 5.54
C ILE A 109 22.91 -9.18 4.66
N ASN A 110 23.07 -10.45 4.27
CA ASN A 110 24.04 -10.86 3.26
C ASN A 110 23.37 -11.40 2.00
N CYS A 111 24.08 -11.31 0.87
CA CYS A 111 23.67 -11.97 -0.35
C CYS A 111 23.74 -13.49 -0.18
N GLN A 112 22.67 -14.19 -0.56
CA GLN A 112 22.53 -15.65 -0.45
C GLN A 112 23.09 -16.43 -1.65
N LYS A 113 23.72 -15.76 -2.61
CA LYS A 113 24.44 -16.44 -3.69
C LYS A 113 25.74 -17.02 -3.15
N ASP A 114 26.02 -18.28 -3.51
CA ASP A 114 27.24 -18.97 -3.12
C ASP A 114 28.50 -18.12 -3.40
N HIS A 115 29.41 -18.13 -2.43
CA HIS A 115 30.66 -17.37 -2.43
C HIS A 115 30.51 -15.83 -2.49
N CYS A 116 29.30 -15.28 -2.46
CA CYS A 116 29.10 -13.84 -2.38
C CYS A 116 29.31 -13.33 -0.95
N VAL A 117 30.26 -12.41 -0.78
CA VAL A 117 30.59 -11.83 0.54
C VAL A 117 29.93 -10.47 0.80
N ARG A 118 29.01 -10.03 -0.07
CA ARG A 118 28.35 -8.73 0.05
C ARG A 118 27.33 -8.73 1.20
N ASN A 119 27.47 -7.76 2.09
CA ASN A 119 26.52 -7.50 3.18
C ASN A 119 25.94 -6.08 3.01
N PHE A 120 24.69 -5.87 3.38
CA PHE A 120 24.03 -4.58 3.29
C PHE A 120 23.02 -4.36 4.43
N HIS A 121 22.71 -3.09 4.73
CA HIS A 121 21.50 -2.75 5.48
C HIS A 121 20.31 -2.83 4.53
N LEU A 122 19.12 -3.14 5.04
CA LEU A 122 17.90 -3.20 4.22
C LEU A 122 17.67 -1.89 3.39
N PRO A 123 17.66 -0.69 3.99
CA PRO A 123 17.43 0.54 3.22
C PRO A 123 18.49 0.75 2.13
N CYS A 124 19.77 0.55 2.47
CA CYS A 124 20.87 0.68 1.52
C CYS A 124 20.77 -0.34 0.37
N GLY A 125 20.31 -1.55 0.67
CA GLY A 125 20.08 -2.59 -0.32
C GLY A 125 18.99 -2.18 -1.30
N GLN A 126 17.85 -1.71 -0.79
CA GLN A 126 16.72 -1.24 -1.60
C GLN A 126 17.15 -0.10 -2.54
N GLU A 127 17.84 0.92 -2.03
CA GLU A 127 18.36 2.04 -2.82
C GLU A 127 19.35 1.58 -3.92
N ARG A 128 20.12 0.52 -3.66
CA ARG A 128 21.09 -0.04 -4.62
C ARG A 128 20.48 -1.05 -5.59
N GLY A 129 19.19 -1.36 -5.47
CA GLY A 129 18.52 -2.37 -6.29
C GLY A 129 18.85 -3.82 -5.88
N CYS A 130 19.21 -4.07 -4.61
CA CYS A 130 19.21 -5.41 -4.04
C CYS A 130 17.76 -5.91 -3.91
N LEU A 131 17.58 -7.24 -3.91
CA LEU A 131 16.27 -7.86 -3.83
C LEU A 131 16.19 -8.76 -2.61
N SER A 132 15.14 -8.59 -1.81
CA SER A 132 14.81 -9.42 -0.67
C SER A 132 13.50 -10.17 -0.95
N GLN A 133 13.50 -11.47 -0.68
CA GLN A 133 12.35 -12.34 -0.85
C GLN A 133 11.63 -12.51 0.49
N PHE A 134 10.31 -12.42 0.48
CA PHE A 134 9.47 -12.49 1.68
C PHE A 134 8.72 -13.83 1.80
N PHE A 135 9.39 -14.92 1.40
CA PHE A 135 8.86 -16.28 1.46
C PHE A 135 9.98 -17.27 1.82
N GLY A 136 9.59 -18.45 2.31
CA GLY A 136 10.51 -19.52 2.68
C GLY A 136 11.56 -19.05 3.70
N GLU A 137 12.83 -19.10 3.31
CA GLU A 137 13.97 -18.72 4.16
C GLU A 137 14.32 -17.22 4.11
N TYR A 138 13.46 -16.37 3.53
CA TYR A 138 13.65 -14.92 3.47
C TYR A 138 14.97 -14.47 2.81
N LYS A 139 15.31 -15.13 1.69
CA LYS A 139 16.61 -14.94 1.01
C LYS A 139 16.75 -13.52 0.45
N SER A 140 17.95 -12.98 0.51
CA SER A 140 18.29 -11.66 -0.02
C SER A 140 19.48 -11.73 -0.97
N PHE A 141 19.48 -10.90 -2.00
CA PHE A 141 20.45 -10.92 -3.10
C PHE A 141 20.92 -9.50 -3.44
N CYS A 142 22.24 -9.35 -3.66
CA CYS A 142 22.79 -8.07 -4.12
C CYS A 142 22.39 -7.76 -5.56
N GLU A 143 22.70 -6.54 -6.04
CA GLU A 143 22.31 -6.09 -7.38
C GLU A 143 22.83 -7.00 -8.52
N LYS A 144 23.92 -7.74 -8.28
CA LYS A 144 24.51 -8.67 -9.26
C LYS A 144 23.90 -10.07 -9.28
N HIS A 145 23.26 -10.47 -8.18
CA HIS A 145 22.80 -11.85 -7.97
C HIS A 145 21.30 -11.95 -7.72
N ARG A 146 20.59 -10.81 -7.78
CA ARG A 146 19.14 -10.80 -7.67
C ARG A 146 18.51 -11.57 -8.82
N PRO A 147 17.34 -12.21 -8.59
CA PRO A 147 16.53 -12.69 -9.68
C PRO A 147 16.10 -11.52 -10.58
N THR A 148 15.99 -11.82 -11.87
CA THR A 148 15.49 -10.93 -12.91
C THR A 148 14.36 -11.61 -13.67
N GLN A 149 13.64 -10.80 -14.45
CA GLN A 149 12.72 -11.24 -15.49
C GLN A 149 13.32 -10.81 -16.83
N ASP A 150 13.15 -11.63 -17.86
CA ASP A 150 13.47 -11.24 -19.23
C ASP A 150 12.27 -10.49 -19.80
N ILE A 151 12.19 -9.20 -19.49
CA ILE A 151 11.09 -8.34 -19.92
C ILE A 151 11.30 -8.02 -21.40
N GLN A 152 10.61 -8.76 -22.26
CA GLN A 152 10.59 -8.49 -23.69
C GLN A 152 9.69 -7.28 -23.97
N TRP A 153 10.31 -6.13 -24.19
CA TRP A 153 9.66 -5.00 -24.82
C TRP A 153 9.52 -5.32 -26.31
N GLY A 154 8.54 -6.14 -26.69
CA GLY A 154 8.13 -6.25 -28.10
C GLY A 154 7.65 -4.90 -28.63
N ASN A 155 7.22 -4.81 -29.89
CA ASN A 155 6.49 -3.66 -30.44
C ASN A 155 5.10 -3.48 -29.76
N VAL A 156 5.08 -3.43 -28.43
CA VAL A 156 3.93 -3.16 -27.60
C VAL A 156 3.76 -1.65 -27.67
N GLY A 157 2.64 -1.21 -28.25
CA GLY A 157 2.24 0.19 -28.25
C GLY A 157 2.25 0.75 -26.83
N GLU A 158 2.27 2.07 -26.71
CA GLU A 158 2.21 2.78 -25.42
C GLU A 158 1.16 2.15 -24.50
N GLU A 159 1.62 1.37 -23.52
CA GLU A 159 0.74 0.68 -22.57
C GLU A 159 1.25 0.99 -21.16
N GLY A 160 0.65 2.01 -20.57
CA GLY A 160 0.87 2.38 -19.17
C GLY A 160 0.50 1.23 -18.22
N CYS A 161 0.93 1.36 -16.96
CA CYS A 161 0.56 0.39 -15.93
C CYS A 161 -0.95 0.43 -15.70
N VAL A 162 -1.65 -0.67 -15.96
CA VAL A 162 -3.13 -0.77 -15.81
C VAL A 162 -3.65 -0.53 -14.38
N LEU A 163 -2.76 -0.50 -13.38
CA LEU A 163 -3.15 -0.23 -11.98
C LEU A 163 -3.18 1.26 -11.64
N CYS A 164 -2.36 2.10 -12.29
CA CYS A 164 -2.32 3.54 -12.04
C CYS A 164 -2.56 4.39 -13.29
N CYS A 165 -2.64 3.77 -14.47
CA CYS A 165 -2.78 4.42 -15.77
C CYS A 165 -1.64 5.39 -16.10
N GLU A 166 -0.45 5.21 -15.51
CA GLU A 166 0.76 6.00 -15.78
C GLU A 166 1.77 5.23 -16.64
N ASP A 167 2.64 5.96 -17.34
CA ASP A 167 3.66 5.38 -18.21
C ASP A 167 4.64 4.49 -17.47
N LEU A 168 5.01 3.39 -18.12
CA LEU A 168 6.06 2.50 -17.64
C LEU A 168 7.42 3.10 -17.94
N SER A 169 8.29 3.19 -16.93
CA SER A 169 9.68 3.60 -17.17
C SER A 169 10.42 2.50 -17.93
N HIS A 170 11.30 2.82 -18.88
CA HIS A 170 12.17 1.81 -19.51
C HIS A 170 13.23 1.23 -18.54
N ALA A 171 13.28 1.69 -17.28
CA ALA A 171 14.14 1.13 -16.24
C ALA A 171 13.57 -0.21 -15.75
N SER A 172 14.24 -1.31 -16.10
CA SER A 172 13.76 -2.68 -15.83
C SER A 172 13.57 -3.04 -14.36
N VAL A 173 14.15 -2.29 -13.42
CA VAL A 173 14.05 -2.60 -11.98
C VAL A 173 12.78 -2.08 -11.31
N GLU A 174 12.19 -1.03 -11.86
CA GLU A 174 10.96 -0.41 -11.33
C GLU A 174 9.70 -1.06 -11.92
N ASN A 175 9.87 -1.92 -12.93
CA ASN A 175 8.79 -2.65 -13.57
C ASN A 175 8.85 -4.13 -13.21
N ILE A 176 7.70 -4.80 -13.32
CA ILE A 176 7.55 -6.23 -13.10
C ILE A 176 6.52 -6.78 -14.09
N GLN A 177 6.79 -7.96 -14.62
CA GLN A 177 5.98 -8.58 -15.66
C GLN A 177 5.13 -9.72 -15.10
N SER A 178 3.91 -9.85 -15.59
CA SER A 178 3.03 -10.99 -15.33
C SER A 178 3.61 -12.28 -15.94
N PRO A 179 3.70 -13.39 -15.19
CA PRO A 179 4.12 -14.67 -15.76
C PRO A 179 3.00 -15.38 -16.54
N CYS A 180 1.73 -15.01 -16.32
CA CYS A 180 0.59 -15.85 -16.69
C CYS A 180 -0.26 -15.34 -17.87
N CYS A 181 -0.18 -14.05 -18.22
CA CYS A 181 -1.02 -13.47 -19.27
C CYS A 181 -0.35 -12.31 -20.00
N SER A 182 -0.55 -12.26 -21.32
CA SER A 182 -0.28 -11.16 -22.27
C SER A 182 0.99 -10.35 -22.03
N GLN A 183 1.99 -10.92 -21.36
CA GLN A 183 3.23 -10.25 -20.99
C GLN A 183 3.01 -8.90 -20.27
N THR A 184 1.86 -8.68 -19.62
CA THR A 184 1.47 -7.39 -19.03
C THR A 184 2.51 -6.91 -18.03
N ILE A 185 2.92 -5.64 -18.15
CA ILE A 185 3.93 -5.03 -17.30
C ILE A 185 3.24 -4.05 -16.33
N TYR A 186 3.71 -4.05 -15.09
CA TYR A 186 3.23 -3.17 -14.04
C TYR A 186 4.40 -2.43 -13.41
N HIS A 187 4.16 -1.25 -12.82
CA HIS A 187 5.12 -0.73 -11.85
C HIS A 187 5.18 -1.67 -10.65
N ARG A 188 6.40 -1.97 -10.23
CA ARG A 188 6.68 -2.75 -9.04
C ARG A 188 6.00 -2.17 -7.80
N LYS A 189 5.96 -0.83 -7.70
CA LYS A 189 5.30 -0.11 -6.60
C LYS A 189 3.79 -0.32 -6.61
N CYS A 190 3.14 -0.28 -7.78
CA CYS A 190 1.71 -0.52 -7.91
C CYS A 190 1.35 -1.94 -7.50
N ILE A 191 2.13 -2.93 -7.93
CA ILE A 191 1.96 -4.32 -7.50
C ILE A 191 2.21 -4.49 -6.00
N GLN A 192 3.21 -3.81 -5.42
CA GLN A 192 3.47 -3.88 -3.98
C GLN A 192 2.30 -3.31 -3.16
N LYS A 193 1.69 -2.20 -3.60
CA LYS A 193 0.49 -1.62 -2.98
C LYS A 193 -0.73 -2.53 -3.13
N TYR A 194 -0.92 -3.09 -4.32
CA TYR A 194 -1.99 -4.07 -4.57
C TYR A 194 -1.83 -5.29 -3.66
N ALA A 195 -0.62 -5.85 -3.53
CA ALA A 195 -0.33 -6.93 -2.59
C ALA A 195 -0.61 -6.56 -1.14
N HIS A 196 -0.23 -5.35 -0.71
CA HIS A 196 -0.45 -4.89 0.65
C HIS A 196 -1.93 -4.75 1.00
N THR A 197 -2.73 -4.32 0.03
CA THR A 197 -4.17 -4.08 0.19
C THR A 197 -4.96 -5.39 0.12
N SER A 198 -4.69 -6.23 -0.88
CA SER A 198 -5.41 -7.49 -1.08
C SER A 198 -4.96 -8.62 -0.17
N ALA A 199 -3.76 -8.53 0.37
CA ALA A 199 -3.14 -9.56 1.20
C ALA A 199 -3.16 -10.95 0.53
N LYS A 200 -2.73 -11.98 1.26
CA LYS A 200 -2.52 -13.32 0.71
C LYS A 200 -3.76 -13.96 0.08
N HIS A 201 -4.95 -13.71 0.65
CA HIS A 201 -6.18 -14.40 0.24
C HIS A 201 -6.79 -13.87 -1.07
N PHE A 202 -6.60 -12.58 -1.38
CA PHE A 202 -7.20 -11.94 -2.55
C PHE A 202 -6.18 -11.49 -3.60
N PHE A 203 -4.88 -11.63 -3.33
CA PHE A 203 -3.84 -11.29 -4.29
C PHE A 203 -3.79 -12.30 -5.44
N LYS A 204 -4.10 -11.82 -6.64
CA LYS A 204 -4.19 -12.58 -7.89
C LYS A 204 -3.80 -11.69 -9.05
N CYS A 205 -3.56 -12.25 -10.23
CA CYS A 205 -3.26 -11.43 -11.40
C CYS A 205 -4.41 -10.42 -11.67
N PRO A 206 -4.14 -9.09 -11.71
CA PRO A 206 -5.18 -8.10 -11.99
C PRO A 206 -5.86 -8.26 -13.34
N HIS A 207 -5.17 -8.87 -14.31
CA HIS A 207 -5.68 -9.02 -15.67
C HIS A 207 -6.46 -10.32 -15.88
N CYS A 208 -5.91 -11.48 -15.51
CA CYS A 208 -6.53 -12.79 -15.78
C CYS A 208 -6.99 -13.55 -14.53
N ASN A 209 -6.92 -12.95 -13.34
CA ASN A 209 -7.27 -13.58 -12.06
C ASN A 209 -6.49 -14.85 -11.68
N ASN A 210 -5.37 -15.16 -12.34
CA ASN A 210 -4.50 -16.28 -11.96
C ASN A 210 -4.05 -16.16 -10.49
N ARG A 211 -4.21 -17.25 -9.72
CA ARG A 211 -3.96 -17.30 -8.27
C ARG A 211 -2.74 -18.15 -7.89
N GLU A 212 -2.00 -18.67 -8.87
CA GLU A 212 -0.91 -19.62 -8.63
C GLU A 212 0.42 -19.05 -9.10
N GLU A 213 0.64 -19.03 -10.42
CA GLU A 213 1.88 -18.55 -11.04
C GLU A 213 2.16 -17.08 -10.72
N PHE A 214 1.12 -16.23 -10.77
CA PHE A 214 1.28 -14.81 -10.55
C PHE A 214 1.77 -14.49 -9.13
N PRO A 215 1.11 -14.90 -8.04
CA PRO A 215 1.64 -14.69 -6.69
C PRO A 215 3.04 -15.27 -6.47
N GLN A 216 3.32 -16.47 -7.00
CA GLN A 216 4.63 -17.11 -6.87
C GLN A 216 5.74 -16.27 -7.52
N GLU A 217 5.50 -15.75 -8.71
CA GLU A 217 6.47 -14.90 -9.41
C GLU A 217 6.65 -13.56 -8.71
N MET A 218 5.58 -12.94 -8.22
CA MET A 218 5.66 -11.69 -7.47
C MET A 218 6.51 -11.87 -6.19
N LEU A 219 6.30 -12.98 -5.46
CA LEU A 219 7.13 -13.35 -4.29
C LEU A 219 8.58 -13.59 -4.69
N ARG A 220 8.84 -14.36 -5.76
CA ARG A 220 10.19 -14.63 -6.29
C ARG A 220 10.92 -13.33 -6.60
N MET A 221 10.19 -12.38 -7.17
CA MET A 221 10.68 -11.05 -7.51
C MET A 221 10.68 -10.08 -6.33
N GLY A 222 10.36 -10.51 -5.11
CA GLY A 222 10.52 -9.72 -3.87
C GLY A 222 9.37 -8.76 -3.57
N ILE A 223 8.18 -9.00 -4.12
CA ILE A 223 6.95 -8.36 -3.64
C ILE A 223 6.57 -9.01 -2.31
N HIS A 224 6.36 -8.20 -1.28
CA HIS A 224 5.84 -8.69 -0.01
C HIS A 224 4.32 -8.83 -0.07
N ILE A 225 3.82 -10.04 0.17
CA ILE A 225 2.38 -10.33 0.28
C ILE A 225 2.08 -10.66 1.74
N PRO A 226 1.43 -9.76 2.50
CA PRO A 226 1.21 -9.98 3.92
C PRO A 226 0.17 -11.08 4.17
N ASP A 227 0.41 -11.90 5.19
CA ASP A 227 -0.52 -12.94 5.66
C ASP A 227 -1.46 -12.36 6.72
N ARG A 228 -2.49 -11.65 6.25
CA ARG A 228 -3.56 -11.01 7.03
C ARG A 228 -4.82 -10.89 6.18
N ASP A 229 -5.92 -10.46 6.77
CA ASP A 229 -7.12 -10.08 6.01
C ASP A 229 -6.83 -8.88 5.10
N ALA A 230 -7.58 -8.80 4.00
CA ALA A 230 -7.46 -7.66 3.10
C ALA A 230 -7.82 -6.36 3.83
N ALA A 231 -7.19 -5.26 3.43
CA ALA A 231 -7.33 -3.98 4.13
C ALA A 231 -8.80 -3.51 4.21
N TRP A 232 -9.59 -3.76 3.16
CA TRP A 232 -11.01 -3.40 3.13
C TRP A 232 -11.89 -4.24 4.06
N GLU A 233 -11.44 -5.42 4.50
CA GLU A 233 -12.16 -6.23 5.51
C GLU A 233 -11.95 -5.68 6.94
N LEU A 234 -10.88 -4.89 7.13
CA LEU A 234 -10.48 -4.33 8.41
C LEU A 234 -11.00 -2.91 8.64
N GLU A 235 -11.62 -2.29 7.63
CA GLU A 235 -12.19 -0.96 7.73
C GLU A 235 -13.43 -0.97 8.66
N PRO A 236 -13.45 -0.18 9.75
CA PRO A 236 -14.59 -0.14 10.65
C PRO A 236 -15.85 0.31 9.90
N GLY A 237 -16.87 -0.56 9.85
CA GLY A 237 -18.10 -0.27 9.13
C GLY A 237 -17.98 -0.37 7.60
N ALA A 238 -16.98 -1.07 7.06
CA ALA A 238 -16.82 -1.29 5.61
C ALA A 238 -18.07 -1.81 4.90
N PHE A 239 -18.92 -2.51 5.65
CA PHE A 239 -20.17 -3.11 5.17
C PHE A 239 -21.42 -2.42 5.74
N SER A 240 -21.27 -1.32 6.47
CA SER A 240 -22.39 -0.58 7.07
C SER A 240 -23.41 -0.14 6.02
N ASP A 241 -22.94 0.27 4.84
CA ASP A 241 -23.80 0.67 3.73
C ASP A 241 -24.57 -0.52 3.13
N LEU A 242 -24.05 -1.75 3.23
CA LEU A 242 -24.79 -2.96 2.81
C LEU A 242 -26.02 -3.23 3.71
N TYR A 243 -26.02 -2.69 4.93
CA TYR A 243 -27.17 -2.76 5.84
C TYR A 243 -28.13 -1.58 5.68
N GLN A 244 -27.75 -0.54 4.93
CA GLN A 244 -28.66 0.56 4.60
C GLN A 244 -29.61 0.11 3.50
N ARG A 245 -30.80 -0.32 3.91
CA ARG A 245 -31.91 -0.45 2.97
C ARG A 245 -32.36 0.94 2.53
N TYR A 246 -32.79 1.05 1.27
CA TYR A 246 -33.47 2.24 0.80
C TYR A 246 -34.70 2.52 1.67
N GLN A 247 -34.90 3.79 2.05
CA GLN A 247 -35.87 4.19 3.08
C GLN A 247 -36.81 5.33 2.64
N HIS A 248 -36.79 5.69 1.35
CA HIS A 248 -37.59 6.79 0.81
C HIS A 248 -38.76 6.30 -0.04
N CYS A 249 -39.87 7.04 -0.02
CA CYS A 249 -40.99 6.83 -0.94
C CYS A 249 -40.85 7.73 -2.19
N ASP A 250 -40.56 7.11 -3.33
CA ASP A 250 -40.35 7.73 -4.63
C ASP A 250 -41.63 7.90 -5.45
N ALA A 251 -42.79 7.53 -4.90
CA ALA A 251 -44.06 7.73 -5.59
C ALA A 251 -44.22 9.21 -5.99
N PRO A 252 -44.67 9.53 -7.22
CA PRO A 252 -44.81 10.92 -7.67
C PRO A 252 -45.59 11.78 -6.68
N ILE A 253 -46.62 11.19 -6.06
CA ILE A 253 -47.40 11.80 -4.98
C ILE A 253 -47.33 10.88 -3.75
N CYS A 254 -46.71 11.36 -2.66
CA CYS A 254 -46.74 10.68 -1.38
C CYS A 254 -48.03 11.04 -0.64
N LEU A 255 -48.82 10.03 -0.28
CA LEU A 255 -50.08 10.17 0.45
C LEU A 255 -49.89 10.20 1.97
N TYR A 256 -48.67 9.93 2.47
CA TYR A 256 -48.40 9.86 3.89
C TYR A 256 -48.05 11.24 4.47
N GLU A 257 -48.89 11.75 5.37
CA GLU A 257 -48.73 13.09 5.94
C GLU A 257 -47.46 13.25 6.79
N GLN A 258 -46.95 12.15 7.35
CA GLN A 258 -45.72 12.18 8.17
C GLN A 258 -44.45 12.33 7.32
N GLY A 259 -44.55 12.15 6.00
CA GLY A 259 -43.44 12.34 5.06
C GLY A 259 -42.97 11.05 4.40
N ARG A 260 -42.01 11.21 3.48
CA ARG A 260 -41.55 10.14 2.58
C ARG A 260 -40.55 9.17 3.20
N ASP A 261 -39.83 9.60 4.23
CA ASP A 261 -38.80 8.82 4.94
C ASP A 261 -39.35 8.11 6.19
N ILE A 262 -40.65 8.24 6.47
CA ILE A 262 -41.31 7.61 7.60
C ILE A 262 -42.21 6.49 7.08
N PHE A 263 -42.14 5.33 7.70
CA PHE A 263 -42.90 4.15 7.30
C PHE A 263 -43.20 3.27 8.51
N GLU A 264 -44.24 2.46 8.39
CA GLU A 264 -44.63 1.46 9.40
C GLU A 264 -44.04 0.10 9.05
N ASP A 265 -43.87 -0.79 10.03
CA ASP A 265 -43.38 -2.15 9.78
C ASP A 265 -44.39 -2.96 8.92
N GLU A 266 -45.69 -2.72 9.13
CA GLU A 266 -46.78 -3.36 8.41
C GLU A 266 -47.91 -2.36 8.10
N GLY A 267 -48.79 -2.72 7.17
CA GLY A 267 -49.98 -1.92 6.85
C GLY A 267 -49.84 -1.04 5.62
N ARG A 268 -50.59 0.06 5.61
CA ARG A 268 -50.78 0.98 4.46
C ARG A 268 -49.56 1.87 4.21
N TRP A 269 -48.81 2.15 5.27
CA TRP A 269 -47.61 3.00 5.24
C TRP A 269 -46.32 2.18 5.31
N SER A 270 -46.39 0.85 5.09
CA SER A 270 -45.19 0.03 4.94
C SER A 270 -44.46 0.39 3.64
N LEU A 271 -43.14 0.57 3.73
CA LEU A 271 -42.29 0.82 2.56
C LEU A 271 -42.02 -0.49 1.79
N ILE A 272 -42.36 -0.50 0.51
CA ILE A 272 -42.13 -1.61 -0.40
C ILE A 272 -41.05 -1.21 -1.40
N LEU A 273 -39.93 -1.93 -1.40
CA LEU A 273 -38.83 -1.69 -2.32
C LEU A 273 -39.06 -2.39 -3.66
N CYS A 274 -38.48 -1.80 -4.72
CA CYS A 274 -38.51 -2.41 -6.04
C CYS A 274 -37.86 -3.80 -6.00
N ALA A 275 -38.57 -4.82 -6.46
CA ALA A 275 -38.13 -6.21 -6.41
C ALA A 275 -36.85 -6.46 -7.25
N THR A 276 -36.61 -5.64 -8.26
CA THR A 276 -35.48 -5.77 -9.20
C THR A 276 -34.22 -5.04 -8.72
N CYS A 277 -34.29 -3.71 -8.53
CA CYS A 277 -33.11 -2.91 -8.16
C CYS A 277 -32.94 -2.67 -6.65
N GLY A 278 -34.02 -2.74 -5.86
CA GLY A 278 -34.01 -2.38 -4.43
C GLY A 278 -33.62 -0.92 -4.12
N SER A 279 -33.39 -0.09 -5.15
CA SER A 279 -32.89 1.29 -5.03
C SER A 279 -33.98 2.35 -5.13
N GLN A 280 -35.23 1.94 -5.28
CA GLN A 280 -36.41 2.79 -5.18
C GLN A 280 -37.42 2.11 -4.24
N GLY A 281 -38.29 2.91 -3.63
CA GLY A 281 -39.31 2.49 -2.70
C GLY A 281 -40.63 3.22 -2.89
N THR A 282 -41.72 2.61 -2.45
CA THR A 282 -43.03 3.26 -2.39
C THR A 282 -43.76 2.83 -1.13
N HIS A 283 -44.52 3.73 -0.51
CA HIS A 283 -45.52 3.27 0.47
C HIS A 283 -46.58 2.46 -0.25
N ARG A 284 -47.10 1.44 0.42
CA ARG A 284 -48.13 0.55 -0.15
C ARG A 284 -49.28 1.32 -0.82
N ASP A 285 -49.83 2.30 -0.12
CA ASP A 285 -50.95 3.09 -0.63
C ASP A 285 -50.56 4.08 -1.74
N CYS A 286 -49.34 4.63 -1.71
CA CYS A 286 -48.86 5.57 -2.71
C CYS A 286 -48.77 4.94 -4.12
N SER A 287 -48.63 3.62 -4.21
CA SER A 287 -48.69 2.86 -5.47
C SER A 287 -49.91 1.94 -5.57
N SER A 288 -50.95 2.16 -4.75
CA SER A 288 -52.21 1.39 -4.79
C SER A 288 -51.99 -0.13 -4.71
N LEU A 289 -50.98 -0.57 -3.94
CA LEU A 289 -50.65 -1.98 -3.80
C LEU A 289 -51.67 -2.70 -2.91
N ARG A 290 -52.09 -3.90 -3.33
CA ARG A 290 -53.00 -4.76 -2.54
C ARG A 290 -52.39 -5.09 -1.17
N SER A 291 -53.21 -5.28 -0.15
CA SER A 291 -52.79 -5.47 1.25
C SER A 291 -51.76 -6.58 1.47
N ASN A 292 -51.75 -7.63 0.64
CA ASN A 292 -50.80 -8.74 0.72
C ASN A 292 -49.70 -8.74 -0.35
N SER A 293 -49.67 -7.75 -1.25
CA SER A 293 -48.63 -7.69 -2.28
C SER A 293 -47.31 -7.22 -1.67
N LYS A 294 -46.26 -8.02 -1.82
CA LYS A 294 -44.87 -7.64 -1.52
C LYS A 294 -44.05 -7.37 -2.78
N LYS A 295 -44.67 -7.45 -3.95
CA LYS A 295 -44.04 -7.22 -5.24
C LYS A 295 -44.46 -5.86 -5.77
N TRP A 296 -43.47 -5.04 -6.06
CA TRP A 296 -43.57 -3.77 -6.73
C TRP A 296 -42.30 -3.58 -7.56
N GLU A 297 -42.42 -2.95 -8.72
CA GLU A 297 -41.30 -2.61 -9.60
C GLU A 297 -41.38 -1.10 -9.89
N CYS A 298 -40.24 -0.41 -9.84
CA CYS A 298 -40.19 1.00 -10.21
C CYS A 298 -40.32 1.16 -11.73
N GLU A 299 -40.57 2.40 -12.18
CA GLU A 299 -40.77 2.72 -13.60
C GLU A 299 -39.61 2.27 -14.50
N GLU A 300 -38.37 2.36 -14.01
CA GLU A 300 -37.16 1.95 -14.74
C GLU A 300 -36.99 0.42 -14.83
N CYS A 301 -37.56 -0.32 -13.87
CA CYS A 301 -37.44 -1.78 -13.80
C CYS A 301 -38.68 -2.50 -14.33
N ALA A 302 -39.81 -1.81 -14.45
CA ALA A 302 -41.02 -2.36 -14.98
C ALA A 302 -40.80 -2.74 -16.46
N PRO A 303 -41.34 -3.88 -16.91
CA PRO A 303 -41.22 -4.28 -18.31
C PRO A 303 -41.86 -3.22 -19.20
N SER A 304 -41.13 -2.80 -20.24
CA SER A 304 -41.68 -1.95 -21.29
C SER A 304 -42.92 -2.62 -21.88
N PRO A 305 -44.00 -1.88 -22.14
CA PRO A 305 -45.17 -2.47 -22.77
C PRO A 305 -44.76 -3.12 -24.10
N GLU A 306 -45.10 -4.40 -24.25
CA GLU A 306 -44.91 -5.11 -25.53
C GLU A 306 -45.64 -4.31 -26.60
N VAL A 307 -44.88 -3.78 -27.57
CA VAL A 307 -45.44 -3.17 -28.76
C VAL A 307 -46.00 -4.32 -29.58
N THR A 308 -47.29 -4.60 -29.40
CA THR A 308 -48.02 -5.48 -30.30
C THR A 308 -48.21 -4.73 -31.62
N ASP A 309 -47.44 -5.14 -32.64
CA ASP A 309 -47.60 -4.74 -34.04
C ASP A 309 -48.88 -5.36 -34.65
#